data_AF-A0A3D4P949-F1
#
_entry.id   AF-A0A3D4P949-F1
#
_cell.length_a   1.000
_cell.length_b   1.000
_cell.length_c   1.000
_cell.angle_alpha   90.00
_cell.angle_beta   90.00
_cell.angle_gamma   90.00
#
_symmetry.space_group_name_H-M   'P 1'
#
loop_
_entity.id
_entity.type
_entity.pdbx_description
1 polymer ?
#
loop_
_entity_poly.entity_id
_entity_poly.type
_entity_poly.pdbx_seq_one_letter_code
_entity_poly.pdbx_strand_id
1 'polypeptide(L)'
;DRVTEHWEVAVKFYLHLPTRNNIGSHWIGPDSRDTFEKKINRIFDHQLEMSRYWPDTVDQRIPFVKGRIYYHPLEKMPTVLPQELNPDHLKGLWLYHHQIEWLDKKTWSFQLLEKPYWLSDIEYCKASVMPNLWSFKEVREKIKRHFLESNHPLHFAIILESESGWREVDRLFIVQNQWPDFCAC
;
A
#
# COMPACT_ATOMS: atom_id res chain seq x y z
N ASP A 1 -33.41 -13.40 -17.15
CA ASP A 1 -32.17 -13.49 -17.95
C ASP A 1 -30.96 -13.63 -17.06
N ARG A 2 -29.94 -14.37 -17.48
CA ARG A 2 -28.66 -14.52 -16.76
C ARG A 2 -27.62 -13.60 -17.39
N VAL A 3 -26.91 -12.83 -16.58
CA VAL A 3 -25.78 -11.99 -17.02
C VAL A 3 -24.48 -12.70 -16.67
N THR A 4 -23.54 -12.74 -17.61
CA THR A 4 -22.21 -13.32 -17.44
C THR A 4 -21.18 -12.20 -17.32
N GLU A 5 -20.46 -12.16 -16.19
CA GLU A 5 -19.48 -11.13 -15.89
C GLU A 5 -18.07 -11.74 -15.82
N HIS A 6 -17.10 -11.08 -16.46
CA HIS A 6 -15.68 -11.38 -16.30
C HIS A 6 -15.07 -10.39 -15.32
N TRP A 7 -14.57 -10.90 -14.19
CA TRP A 7 -13.99 -10.08 -13.12
C TRP A 7 -12.47 -10.22 -13.09
N GLU A 8 -11.78 -9.09 -13.22
CA GLU A 8 -10.35 -8.99 -12.94
C GLU A 8 -10.14 -8.42 -11.55
N VAL A 9 -9.86 -9.30 -10.59
CA VAL A 9 -9.71 -8.94 -9.17
C VAL A 9 -8.24 -8.83 -8.79
N ALA A 10 -7.85 -7.71 -8.19
CA ALA A 10 -6.49 -7.53 -7.70
C ALA A 10 -6.43 -6.71 -6.41
N VAL A 11 -5.37 -6.95 -5.62
CA VAL A 11 -4.99 -6.09 -4.49
C VAL A 11 -3.68 -5.40 -4.83
N LYS A 12 -3.67 -4.07 -4.77
CA LYS A 12 -2.52 -3.25 -5.18
C LYS A 12 -2.24 -2.09 -4.23
N PHE A 13 -0.97 -1.76 -4.11
CA PHE A 13 -0.47 -0.68 -3.28
C PHE A 13 0.54 0.12 -4.07
N TYR A 14 0.41 1.45 -4.06
CA TYR A 14 1.31 2.34 -4.76
C TYR A 14 1.74 3.48 -3.86
N LEU A 15 3.01 3.84 -3.93
CA LEU A 15 3.63 4.97 -3.27
C LEU A 15 3.70 6.13 -4.25
N HIS A 16 3.14 7.27 -3.88
CA HIS A 16 3.22 8.49 -4.68
C HIS A 16 4.61 9.11 -4.52
N LEU A 17 5.33 9.25 -5.63
CA LEU A 17 6.64 9.90 -5.72
C LEU A 17 6.56 11.06 -6.74
N PRO A 18 6.49 12.32 -6.28
CA PRO A 18 6.25 13.47 -7.15
C PRO A 18 7.45 13.82 -8.05
N THR A 19 8.66 13.39 -7.70
CA THR A 19 9.88 13.69 -8.45
C THR A 19 10.03 12.76 -9.65
N ARG A 20 10.67 13.27 -10.72
CA ARG A 20 11.10 12.43 -11.84
C ARG A 20 12.06 11.35 -11.32
N ASN A 21 11.83 10.13 -11.75
CA ASN A 21 12.59 8.95 -11.40
C ASN A 21 12.79 8.10 -12.65
N ASN A 22 13.68 7.11 -12.58
CA ASN A 22 14.03 6.28 -13.74
C ASN A 22 12.91 5.30 -14.16
N ILE A 23 11.87 5.13 -13.32
CA ILE A 23 10.72 4.26 -13.62
C ILE A 23 9.74 4.94 -14.57
N GLY A 24 9.74 6.28 -14.64
CA GLY A 24 8.84 7.04 -15.50
C GLY A 24 7.38 7.06 -15.03
N SER A 25 7.13 6.75 -13.75
CA SER A 25 5.81 6.77 -13.12
C SER A 25 5.89 7.53 -11.79
N HIS A 26 4.80 8.19 -11.41
CA HIS A 26 4.67 8.84 -10.11
C HIS A 26 3.99 7.93 -9.07
N TRP A 27 3.52 6.74 -9.47
CA TRP A 27 2.71 5.84 -8.66
C TRP A 27 3.33 4.44 -8.69
N ILE A 28 4.34 4.26 -7.87
CA ILE A 28 5.25 3.11 -7.94
C ILE A 28 4.94 2.17 -6.78
N GLY A 29 4.90 0.86 -7.04
CA GLY A 29 4.70 -0.13 -6.00
C GLY A 29 5.85 -0.14 -4.99
N PRO A 30 5.61 -0.65 -3.76
CA PRO A 30 6.70 -0.95 -2.83
C PRO A 30 7.77 -1.88 -3.46
N ASP A 31 7.36 -2.75 -4.38
CA ASP A 31 8.22 -3.35 -5.42
C ASP A 31 8.20 -2.45 -6.66
N SER A 32 9.32 -1.82 -6.99
CA SER A 32 9.39 -0.76 -8.00
C SER A 32 9.13 -1.21 -9.44
N ARG A 33 9.07 -2.52 -9.69
CA ARG A 33 8.72 -3.08 -11.00
C ARG A 33 7.23 -2.90 -11.31
N ASP A 34 6.39 -2.85 -10.28
CA ASP A 34 4.95 -2.63 -10.38
C ASP A 34 4.66 -1.13 -10.36
N THR A 35 3.89 -0.65 -11.32
CA THR A 35 3.40 0.74 -11.34
C THR A 35 1.92 0.76 -11.61
N PHE A 36 1.25 1.83 -11.18
CA PHE A 36 -0.18 2.00 -11.39
C PHE A 36 -0.52 1.91 -12.88
N GLU A 37 0.18 2.64 -13.73
CA GLU A 37 -0.05 2.69 -15.17
C GLU A 37 0.17 1.33 -15.83
N LYS A 38 1.27 0.62 -15.49
CA LYS A 38 1.53 -0.72 -16.01
C LYS A 38 0.41 -1.70 -15.63
N LYS A 39 -0.09 -1.63 -14.39
CA LYS A 39 -1.16 -2.51 -13.92
C LYS A 39 -2.49 -2.17 -14.59
N ILE A 40 -2.85 -0.90 -14.69
CA ILE A 40 -4.08 -0.46 -15.35
C ILE A 40 -4.06 -0.85 -16.82
N ASN A 41 -3.00 -0.52 -17.57
CA ASN A 41 -2.88 -0.90 -18.98
C ASN A 41 -2.95 -2.43 -19.14
N ARG A 42 -2.27 -3.20 -18.27
CA ARG A 42 -2.37 -4.66 -18.32
C ARG A 42 -3.79 -5.18 -18.06
N ILE A 43 -4.54 -4.58 -17.14
CA ILE A 43 -5.94 -4.98 -16.89
C ILE A 43 -6.79 -4.73 -18.13
N PHE A 44 -6.77 -3.50 -18.66
CA PHE A 44 -7.67 -3.10 -19.74
C PHE A 44 -7.27 -3.68 -21.09
N ASP A 45 -6.00 -3.60 -21.46
CA ASP A 45 -5.53 -3.95 -22.81
C ASP A 45 -5.32 -5.46 -22.99
N HIS A 46 -5.28 -6.21 -21.89
CA HIS A 46 -4.95 -7.63 -21.94
C HIS A 46 -5.88 -8.48 -21.09
N GLN A 47 -5.91 -8.30 -19.77
CA GLN A 47 -6.60 -9.26 -18.89
C GLN A 47 -8.11 -9.30 -19.15
N LEU A 48 -8.78 -8.15 -19.17
CA LEU A 48 -10.22 -8.10 -19.47
C LEU A 48 -10.52 -8.64 -20.88
N GLU A 49 -9.62 -8.40 -21.84
CA GLU A 49 -9.77 -8.86 -23.22
C GLU A 49 -9.57 -10.36 -23.41
N MET A 50 -8.95 -11.06 -22.46
CA MET A 50 -8.83 -12.52 -22.50
C MET A 50 -10.19 -13.23 -22.57
N SER A 51 -11.24 -12.62 -22.02
CA SER A 51 -12.61 -13.16 -22.13
C SER A 51 -13.14 -13.26 -23.55
N ARG A 52 -12.52 -12.60 -24.55
CA ARG A 52 -12.89 -12.80 -25.96
C ARG A 52 -12.58 -14.21 -26.46
N TYR A 53 -11.69 -14.93 -25.77
CA TYR A 53 -11.24 -16.26 -26.18
C TYR A 53 -11.88 -17.38 -25.36
N TRP A 54 -12.38 -17.09 -24.15
CA TRP A 54 -13.09 -18.03 -23.29
C TRP A 54 -13.67 -17.34 -22.05
N PRO A 55 -14.95 -17.54 -21.65
CA PRO A 55 -16.06 -18.18 -22.39
C PRO A 55 -16.69 -17.27 -23.46
N ASP A 56 -17.39 -17.86 -24.43
CA ASP A 56 -17.88 -17.21 -25.66
C ASP A 56 -18.83 -16.01 -25.47
N THR A 57 -19.47 -15.89 -24.30
CA THR A 57 -20.42 -14.81 -24.00
C THR A 57 -20.11 -14.19 -22.64
N VAL A 58 -19.51 -13.00 -22.67
CA VAL A 58 -19.32 -12.14 -21.49
C VAL A 58 -20.03 -10.82 -21.76
N ASP A 59 -21.05 -10.54 -20.96
CA ASP A 59 -21.87 -9.32 -21.05
C ASP A 59 -21.13 -8.12 -20.45
N GLN A 60 -20.36 -8.33 -19.39
CA GLN A 60 -19.63 -7.26 -18.70
C GLN A 60 -18.21 -7.68 -18.31
N ARG A 61 -17.29 -6.72 -18.42
CA ARG A 61 -15.87 -6.86 -18.04
C ARG A 61 -15.62 -5.88 -16.90
N ILE A 62 -15.37 -6.40 -15.70
CA ILE A 62 -15.32 -5.62 -14.48
C ILE A 62 -13.89 -5.66 -13.91
N PRO A 63 -13.15 -4.55 -13.99
CA PRO A 63 -11.90 -4.40 -13.24
C PRO A 63 -12.21 -4.07 -11.78
N PHE A 64 -11.84 -4.94 -10.85
CA PHE A 64 -12.04 -4.74 -9.42
C PHE A 64 -10.71 -4.76 -8.67
N VAL A 65 -10.08 -3.59 -8.62
CA VAL A 65 -8.81 -3.40 -7.90
C VAL A 65 -9.08 -2.74 -6.55
N LYS A 66 -8.77 -3.46 -5.47
CA LYS A 66 -8.73 -2.91 -4.10
C LYS A 66 -7.30 -2.57 -3.72
N GLY A 67 -7.15 -1.60 -2.83
CA GLY A 67 -5.81 -1.10 -2.56
C GLY A 67 -5.77 0.16 -1.73
N ARG A 68 -4.57 0.71 -1.63
CA ARG A 68 -4.26 1.95 -0.93
C ARG A 68 -3.14 2.68 -1.66
N ILE A 69 -3.24 4.01 -1.71
CA ILE A 69 -2.19 4.88 -2.20
C ILE A 69 -1.51 5.51 -1.00
N TYR A 70 -0.18 5.48 -0.97
CA TYR A 70 0.59 6.01 0.14
C TYR A 70 1.28 7.29 -0.29
N TYR A 71 1.29 8.27 0.60
CA TYR A 71 1.83 9.60 0.38
C TYR A 71 2.96 9.88 1.34
N HIS A 72 3.99 10.54 0.85
CA HIS A 72 5.12 10.93 1.68
C HIS A 72 4.72 12.15 2.54
N PRO A 73 4.82 12.12 3.87
CA PRO A 73 4.29 13.18 4.73
C PRO A 73 5.05 14.51 4.63
N LEU A 74 6.24 14.51 4.04
CA LEU A 74 7.05 15.71 3.80
C LEU A 74 6.90 16.26 2.36
N GLU A 75 6.12 15.60 1.52
CA GLU A 75 5.91 16.02 0.13
C GLU A 75 4.51 16.60 -0.05
N LYS A 76 4.35 17.38 -1.12
CA LYS A 76 3.03 17.89 -1.50
C LYS A 76 2.17 16.77 -2.07
N MET A 77 0.88 16.80 -1.71
CA MET A 77 -0.12 15.96 -2.35
C MET A 77 -0.25 16.32 -3.84
N PRO A 78 -0.50 15.34 -4.72
CA PRO A 78 -0.72 15.60 -6.13
C PRO A 78 -2.02 16.37 -6.32
N THR A 79 -2.00 17.34 -7.23
CA THR A 79 -3.18 18.11 -7.62
C THR A 79 -4.01 17.41 -8.69
N VAL A 80 -3.42 16.43 -9.37
CA VAL A 80 -4.05 15.63 -10.43
C VAL A 80 -3.84 14.16 -10.11
N LEU A 81 -4.93 13.39 -10.15
CA LEU A 81 -4.90 11.93 -9.97
C LEU A 81 -5.00 11.25 -11.35
N PRO A 82 -4.45 10.03 -11.51
CA PRO A 82 -4.71 9.20 -12.68
C PRO A 82 -6.20 8.99 -12.90
N GLN A 83 -6.62 8.89 -14.16
CA GLN A 83 -8.03 8.78 -14.54
C GLN A 83 -8.72 7.57 -13.90
N GLU A 84 -8.04 6.43 -13.82
CA GLU A 84 -8.59 5.18 -13.28
C GLU A 84 -8.46 5.07 -11.76
N LEU A 85 -7.89 6.08 -11.09
CA LEU A 85 -7.79 6.12 -9.64
C LEU A 85 -9.06 6.73 -9.05
N ASN A 86 -9.74 5.97 -8.19
CA ASN A 86 -10.89 6.48 -7.45
C ASN A 86 -10.47 7.72 -6.61
N PRO A 87 -11.14 8.88 -6.71
CA PRO A 87 -10.77 10.07 -5.93
C PRO A 87 -10.87 9.87 -4.42
N ASP A 88 -11.74 8.96 -3.98
CA ASP A 88 -11.95 8.55 -2.59
C ASP A 88 -11.12 7.31 -2.20
N HIS A 89 -10.05 6.99 -2.95
CA HIS A 89 -9.15 5.89 -2.62
C HIS A 89 -8.62 5.99 -1.17
N LEU A 90 -8.38 4.82 -0.58
CA LEU A 90 -7.72 4.73 0.72
C LEU A 90 -6.33 5.33 0.64
N LYS A 91 -5.96 6.12 1.66
CA LYS A 91 -4.67 6.81 1.75
C LYS A 91 -3.81 6.20 2.84
N GLY A 92 -2.50 6.24 2.67
CA GLY A 92 -1.53 5.83 3.68
C GLY A 92 -0.31 6.75 3.69
N LEU A 93 0.64 6.48 4.58
CA LEU A 93 1.93 7.15 4.65
C LEU A 93 3.06 6.27 4.11
N TRP A 94 4.08 6.88 3.53
CA TRP A 94 5.34 6.17 3.31
C TRP A 94 6.55 7.04 3.64
N LEU A 95 7.64 6.39 4.03
CA LEU A 95 8.91 7.03 4.35
C LEU A 95 10.08 6.19 3.84
N TYR A 96 11.19 6.85 3.53
CA TYR A 96 12.47 6.18 3.44
C TYR A 96 12.98 5.77 4.82
N HIS A 97 13.76 4.69 4.89
CA HIS A 97 14.43 4.25 6.12
C HIS A 97 15.20 5.38 6.82
N HIS A 98 15.94 6.23 6.10
CA HIS A 98 16.69 7.33 6.71
C HIS A 98 15.80 8.44 7.32
N GLN A 99 14.49 8.45 7.05
CA GLN A 99 13.55 9.49 7.49
C GLN A 99 12.66 9.04 8.66
N ILE A 100 12.84 7.83 9.19
CA ILE A 100 11.96 7.26 10.22
C ILE A 100 11.90 8.09 11.51
N GLU A 101 12.91 8.92 11.79
CA GLU A 101 12.93 9.84 12.94
C GLU A 101 11.79 10.88 12.88
N TRP A 102 11.15 11.07 11.72
CA TRP A 102 9.91 11.84 11.62
C TRP A 102 8.78 11.29 12.51
N LEU A 103 8.80 9.98 12.79
CA LEU A 103 7.82 9.29 13.64
C LEU A 103 8.05 9.53 15.14
N ASP A 104 9.25 9.93 15.56
CA ASP A 104 9.63 10.05 16.99
C ASP A 104 8.74 11.04 17.76
N LYS A 105 8.28 12.08 17.05
CA LYS A 105 7.41 13.11 17.62
C LYS A 105 5.93 12.70 17.68
N LYS A 106 5.59 11.47 17.30
CA LYS A 106 4.21 10.98 17.23
C LYS A 106 3.88 10.13 18.44
N THR A 107 2.68 10.27 18.97
CA THR A 107 2.14 9.41 20.04
C THR A 107 1.52 8.12 19.49
N TRP A 108 2.12 7.58 18.44
CA TRP A 108 1.58 6.45 17.68
C TRP A 108 2.16 5.13 18.17
N SER A 109 1.31 4.11 18.19
CA SER A 109 1.73 2.73 18.31
C SER A 109 1.67 2.05 16.94
N PHE A 110 2.41 0.97 16.78
CA PHE A 110 2.57 0.32 15.48
C PHE A 110 2.36 -1.18 15.59
N GLN A 111 1.91 -1.78 14.50
CA GLN A 111 1.85 -3.21 14.35
C GLN A 111 2.34 -3.60 12.97
N LEU A 112 3.27 -4.55 12.89
CA LEU A 112 3.74 -5.06 11.61
C LEU A 112 2.60 -5.81 10.89
N LEU A 113 2.33 -5.42 9.65
CA LEU A 113 1.33 -6.05 8.79
C LEU A 113 2.01 -7.13 7.95
N GLU A 114 1.72 -8.39 8.27
CA GLU A 114 2.14 -9.54 7.49
C GLU A 114 1.02 -9.99 6.55
N LYS A 115 1.40 -10.63 5.43
CA LYS A 115 0.40 -11.32 4.60
C LYS A 115 -0.20 -12.50 5.40
N PRO A 116 -1.51 -12.77 5.29
CA PRO A 116 -2.48 -12.18 4.37
C PRO A 116 -3.24 -10.95 4.90
N TYR A 117 -2.90 -10.42 6.07
CA TYR A 117 -3.68 -9.39 6.79
C TYR A 117 -3.51 -7.96 6.26
N TRP A 118 -2.95 -7.81 5.05
CA TRP A 118 -2.69 -6.52 4.41
C TRP A 118 -3.94 -5.71 4.05
N LEU A 119 -5.14 -6.26 4.17
CA LEU A 119 -6.41 -5.56 3.93
C LEU A 119 -7.33 -5.51 5.15
N SER A 120 -6.97 -6.20 6.23
CA SER A 120 -7.81 -6.30 7.42
C SER A 120 -7.71 -5.00 8.21
N ASP A 121 -8.84 -4.42 8.58
CA ASP A 121 -8.86 -3.32 9.55
C ASP A 121 -8.49 -3.89 10.93
N ILE A 122 -7.67 -3.13 11.65
CA ILE A 122 -7.19 -3.54 12.97
C ILE A 122 -7.92 -2.73 14.05
N GLU A 123 -8.66 -3.45 14.88
CA GLU A 123 -9.33 -2.90 16.06
C GLU A 123 -9.22 -3.89 17.23
N TYR A 124 -8.94 -3.37 18.42
CA TYR A 124 -8.84 -4.12 19.66
C TYR A 124 -9.69 -3.46 20.74
N CYS A 125 -10.58 -4.23 21.36
CA CYS A 125 -11.37 -3.75 22.49
C CYS A 125 -10.58 -3.80 23.81
N LYS A 126 -10.75 -2.82 24.70
CA LYS A 126 -10.10 -2.85 26.03
C LYS A 126 -10.52 -4.04 26.90
N ALA A 127 -11.71 -4.59 26.67
CA ALA A 127 -12.17 -5.79 27.36
C ALA A 127 -11.52 -7.08 26.83
N SER A 128 -10.75 -7.01 25.75
CA SER A 128 -10.00 -8.12 25.16
C SER A 128 -8.55 -8.15 25.65
N VAL A 129 -7.79 -9.17 25.22
CA VAL A 129 -6.35 -9.26 25.50
C VAL A 129 -5.63 -8.02 24.95
N MET A 130 -4.72 -7.44 25.74
CA MET A 130 -3.91 -6.31 25.29
C MET A 130 -3.14 -6.67 24.02
N PRO A 131 -3.28 -5.89 22.94
CA PRO A 131 -2.55 -6.14 21.71
C PRO A 131 -1.05 -5.91 21.91
N ASN A 132 -0.22 -6.72 21.25
CA ASN A 132 1.22 -6.51 21.22
C ASN A 132 1.56 -5.39 20.23
N LEU A 133 1.36 -4.15 20.68
CA LEU A 133 1.66 -2.95 19.90
C LEU A 133 3.07 -2.46 20.20
N TRP A 134 3.78 -2.06 19.14
CA TRP A 134 5.15 -1.58 19.23
C TRP A 134 5.20 -0.07 19.41
N SER A 135 6.07 0.36 20.31
CA SER A 135 6.53 1.74 20.40
C SER A 135 7.40 2.12 19.21
N PHE A 136 7.62 3.43 18.99
CA PHE A 136 8.57 3.89 17.98
C PHE A 136 9.98 3.33 18.20
N LYS A 137 10.42 3.14 19.46
CA LYS A 137 11.73 2.55 19.78
C LYS A 137 11.87 1.15 19.20
N GLU A 138 10.88 0.29 19.40
CA GLU A 138 10.87 -1.08 18.90
C GLU A 138 10.80 -1.12 17.36
N VAL A 139 9.95 -0.28 16.77
CA VAL A 139 9.86 -0.12 15.31
C VAL A 139 11.20 0.32 14.72
N ARG A 140 11.87 1.30 15.34
CA ARG A 140 13.17 1.81 14.91
C ARG A 140 14.23 0.71 14.92
N GLU A 141 14.28 -0.09 15.99
CA GLU A 141 15.21 -1.23 16.07
C GLU A 141 14.90 -2.31 15.03
N LYS A 142 13.62 -2.63 14.81
CA LYS A 142 13.18 -3.56 13.76
C LYS A 142 13.59 -3.09 12.37
N ILE A 143 13.31 -1.84 12.03
CA ILE A 143 13.61 -1.26 10.72
C ILE A 143 15.12 -1.29 10.47
N LYS A 144 15.93 -0.85 11.45
CA LYS A 144 17.39 -0.86 11.34
C LYS A 144 17.93 -2.26 11.05
N ARG A 145 17.47 -3.28 11.80
CA ARG A 145 17.90 -4.66 11.59
C ARG A 145 17.45 -5.20 10.24
N HIS A 146 16.20 -4.95 9.86
CA HIS A 146 15.61 -5.44 8.62
C HIS A 146 16.39 -4.98 7.39
N PHE A 147 16.69 -3.68 7.28
CA PHE A 147 17.41 -3.13 6.12
C PHE A 147 18.93 -3.41 6.10
N LEU A 148 19.46 -4.12 7.09
CA LEU A 148 20.81 -4.72 7.00
C LEU A 148 20.80 -6.04 6.23
N GLU A 149 19.67 -6.76 6.24
CA GLU A 149 19.55 -8.12 5.72
C GLU A 149 18.65 -8.21 4.49
N SER A 150 17.73 -7.27 4.33
CA SER A 150 16.69 -7.31 3.31
C SER A 150 16.31 -5.92 2.82
N ASN A 151 16.10 -5.82 1.51
CA ASN A 151 15.63 -4.59 0.86
C ASN A 151 14.11 -4.56 0.68
N HIS A 152 13.39 -5.58 1.18
CA HIS A 152 11.95 -5.63 1.08
C HIS A 152 11.29 -4.52 1.91
N PRO A 153 10.19 -3.93 1.42
CA PRO A 153 9.46 -2.91 2.15
C PRO A 153 8.80 -3.50 3.41
N LEU A 154 8.77 -2.72 4.47
CA LEU A 154 8.02 -3.03 5.69
C LEU A 154 6.68 -2.30 5.66
N HIS A 155 5.62 -2.98 6.08
CA HIS A 155 4.26 -2.42 6.14
C HIS A 155 3.77 -2.46 7.57
N PHE A 156 3.33 -1.33 8.10
CA PHE A 156 2.82 -1.19 9.46
C PHE A 156 1.41 -0.62 9.45
N ALA A 157 0.59 -1.06 10.39
CA ALA A 157 -0.57 -0.31 10.84
C ALA A 157 -0.12 0.71 11.89
N ILE A 158 -0.68 1.92 11.82
CA ILE A 158 -0.54 2.97 12.82
C ILE A 158 -1.80 2.94 13.66
N ILE A 159 -1.62 2.78 14.97
CA ILE A 159 -2.68 2.51 15.91
C ILE A 159 -2.67 3.60 17.00
N LEU A 160 -3.86 4.11 17.31
CA LEU A 160 -4.09 5.03 18.42
C LEU A 160 -4.98 4.39 19.46
N GLU A 161 -4.67 4.66 20.73
CA GLU A 161 -5.55 4.33 21.85
C GLU A 161 -6.70 5.35 21.93
N SER A 162 -7.87 4.84 22.31
CA SER A 162 -9.09 5.57 22.59
C SER A 162 -9.73 5.04 23.88
N GLU A 163 -10.86 5.61 24.29
CA GLU A 163 -11.60 5.14 25.46
C GLU A 163 -12.08 3.69 25.31
N SER A 164 -12.51 3.28 24.12
CA SER A 164 -13.08 1.95 23.85
C SER A 164 -12.02 0.87 23.53
N GLY A 165 -10.80 1.28 23.18
CA GLY A 165 -9.84 0.34 22.59
C GLY A 165 -8.72 0.99 21.82
N TRP A 166 -8.06 0.17 21.01
CA TRP A 166 -7.06 0.60 20.05
C TRP A 166 -7.61 0.42 18.65
N ARG A 167 -7.44 1.44 17.81
CA ARG A 167 -7.90 1.38 16.42
C ARG A 167 -6.81 1.82 15.46
N GLU A 168 -6.79 1.20 14.30
CA GLU A 168 -6.02 1.67 13.17
C GLU A 168 -6.48 3.09 12.78
N VAL A 169 -5.53 3.98 12.56
CA VAL A 169 -5.79 5.35 12.08
C VAL A 169 -5.09 5.65 10.76
N ASP A 170 -4.03 4.90 10.45
CA ASP A 170 -3.30 5.03 9.19
C ASP A 170 -2.46 3.76 8.93
N ARG A 171 -1.81 3.70 7.77
CA ARG A 171 -0.82 2.65 7.43
C ARG A 171 0.45 3.28 6.93
N LEU A 172 1.56 2.61 7.19
CA LEU A 172 2.89 3.10 6.88
C LEU A 172 3.69 2.07 6.11
N PHE A 173 4.14 2.44 4.91
CA PHE A 173 5.24 1.74 4.26
C PHE A 173 6.58 2.37 4.62
N ILE A 174 7.56 1.55 4.99
CA ILE A 174 8.96 1.94 5.04
C ILE A 174 9.70 1.25 3.91
N VAL A 175 10.36 2.03 3.06
CA VAL A 175 11.19 1.53 1.96
C VAL A 175 12.66 1.80 2.23
N GLN A 176 13.54 1.03 1.59
CA GLN A 176 14.97 1.29 1.58
C GLN A 176 15.30 2.63 0.93
N ASN A 177 16.46 3.20 1.25
CA ASN A 177 16.87 4.53 0.79
C ASN A 177 17.09 4.62 -0.72
N GLN A 178 17.37 3.51 -1.39
CA GLN A 178 17.63 3.43 -2.83
C GLN A 178 16.35 3.15 -3.64
N TRP A 179 15.19 3.03 -3.00
CA TRP A 179 13.92 2.91 -3.72
C TRP A 179 13.63 4.24 -4.46
N PRO A 180 13.15 4.23 -5.72
CA PRO A 180 12.70 3.08 -6.50
C PRO A 180 13.78 2.44 -7.40
N ASP A 181 15.01 2.97 -7.42
CA ASP A 181 16.06 2.63 -8.40
C ASP A 181 16.66 1.21 -8.23
N PHE A 182 16.30 0.49 -7.18
CA PHE A 182 16.76 -0.87 -6.96
C PHE A 182 15.84 -1.89 -7.65
N CYS A 183 16.26 -2.45 -8.77
CA CYS A 183 15.80 -3.77 -9.19
C CYS A 183 16.56 -4.79 -8.34
N ALA A 184 15.86 -5.54 -7.47
CA ALA A 184 16.44 -6.76 -6.92
C ALA A 184 16.84 -7.66 -8.10
N CYS A 185 18.13 -8.00 -8.19
CA CYS A 185 18.65 -9.01 -9.10
C CYS A 185 17.98 -10.36 -8.84
#